data_AF-A0A8J2XF64-F1
#
_entry.id   AF-A0A8J2XF64-F1
#
_cell.length_a   1.000
_cell.length_b   1.000
_cell.length_c   1.000
_cell.angle_alpha   90.00
_cell.angle_beta   90.00
_cell.angle_gamma   90.00
#
_symmetry.space_group_name_H-M   'P 1'
#
loop_
_entity.id
_entity.type
_entity.pdbx_description
1 polymer ?
#
loop_
_entity_poly.entity_id
_entity_poly.type
_entity_poly.pdbx_seq_one_letter_code
_entity_poly.pdbx_strand_id
1 'polypeptide(L)'
;MRFIANLITSLIIAGWIATMSVFSIQNITPYALKFLQFESIKIPIGVLLSISVGSGFILGSFVPLFFSSPKKSSRRRLEEMNVDEFEEFNFERR
;
A
#
# COMPACT_ATOMS: atom_id res chain seq x y z
N MET A 1 -4.29 -6.28 -20.33
CA MET A 1 -3.76 -6.98 -19.12
C MET A 1 -3.98 -6.20 -17.82
N ARG A 2 -3.65 -4.89 -17.75
CA ARG A 2 -3.84 -4.08 -16.53
C ARG A 2 -5.26 -4.06 -15.95
N PHE A 3 -6.28 -4.01 -16.81
CA PHE A 3 -7.68 -4.03 -16.36
C PHE A 3 -8.04 -5.32 -15.62
N ILE A 4 -7.67 -6.47 -16.20
CA ILE A 4 -7.89 -7.80 -15.59
C ILE A 4 -7.08 -7.94 -14.30
N ALA A 5 -5.82 -7.47 -14.30
CA ALA A 5 -5.01 -7.45 -13.08
C ALA A 5 -5.66 -6.63 -11.96
N ASN A 6 -6.15 -5.43 -12.28
CA ASN A 6 -6.85 -4.58 -11.31
C ASN A 6 -8.15 -5.24 -10.80
N LEU A 7 -8.91 -5.89 -11.69
CA LEU A 7 -10.11 -6.64 -11.28
C LEU A 7 -9.76 -7.78 -10.31
N ILE A 8 -8.76 -8.60 -10.65
CA ILE A 8 -8.30 -9.69 -9.79
C ILE A 8 -7.82 -9.16 -8.44
N THR A 9 -7.00 -8.11 -8.44
CA THR A 9 -6.54 -7.47 -7.19
C THR A 9 -7.70 -6.95 -6.35
N SER A 10 -8.67 -6.27 -6.97
CA SER A 10 -9.83 -5.76 -6.23
C SER A 10 -10.70 -6.88 -5.66
N LEU A 11 -10.84 -8.00 -6.38
CA LEU A 11 -11.60 -9.16 -5.94
C LEU A 11 -10.91 -9.87 -4.77
N ILE A 12 -9.58 -9.98 -4.82
CA ILE A 12 -8.79 -10.54 -3.71
C ILE A 12 -8.96 -9.66 -2.46
N ILE A 13 -8.84 -8.35 -2.59
CA ILE A 13 -8.99 -7.42 -1.45
C ILE A 13 -10.42 -7.49 -0.89
N ALA A 14 -11.44 -7.49 -1.75
CA ALA A 14 -12.84 -7.59 -1.33
C ALA A 14 -13.12 -8.92 -0.61
N GLY A 15 -12.60 -10.03 -1.15
CA GLY A 15 -12.68 -11.34 -0.51
C GLY A 15 -12.00 -11.34 0.85
N TRP A 16 -10.82 -10.73 0.98
CA TRP A 16 -10.09 -10.63 2.24
C TRP A 16 -10.86 -9.85 3.31
N ILE A 17 -11.49 -8.74 2.94
CA ILE A 17 -12.35 -7.94 3.84
C ILE A 17 -13.56 -8.76 4.29
N ALA A 18 -14.21 -9.48 3.36
CA ALA A 18 -15.34 -10.35 3.68
C ALA A 18 -14.93 -11.46 4.66
N THR A 19 -13.79 -12.13 4.41
CA THR A 19 -13.25 -13.15 5.33
C THR A 19 -12.99 -12.59 6.72
N MET A 20 -12.40 -11.40 6.83
CA MET A 20 -12.14 -10.75 8.13
C MET A 20 -13.43 -10.36 8.86
N SER A 21 -14.44 -9.88 8.14
CA SER A 21 -15.75 -9.56 8.71
C SER A 21 -16.45 -10.81 9.24
N VAL A 22 -16.49 -11.87 8.43
CA VAL A 22 -17.08 -13.16 8.83
C VAL A 22 -16.32 -13.77 10.01
N PHE A 23 -14.99 -13.74 9.99
CA PHE A 23 -14.16 -14.22 11.09
C PHE A 23 -14.42 -13.45 12.39
N SER A 24 -14.60 -12.13 12.29
CA SER A 24 -14.98 -11.28 13.43
C SER A 24 -16.35 -11.64 14.01
N ILE A 25 -17.35 -11.93 13.16
CA ILE A 25 -18.73 -12.23 13.60
C ILE A 25 -18.84 -13.66 14.12
N GLN A 26 -18.15 -14.61 13.50
CA GLN A 26 -18.22 -16.02 13.90
C GLN A 26 -17.41 -16.30 15.16
N ASN A 27 -16.34 -15.54 15.40
CA ASN A 27 -15.50 -15.71 16.57
C ASN A 27 -15.78 -14.63 17.64
N ILE A 28 -17.03 -14.62 18.13
CA ILE A 28 -17.48 -13.77 19.25
C ILE A 28 -16.90 -14.26 20.59
N THR A 29 -16.24 -15.42 20.62
CA THR A 29 -15.66 -15.91 21.87
C THR A 29 -14.68 -14.87 22.42
N PRO A 30 -14.91 -14.37 23.63
CA PRO A 30 -14.07 -13.34 24.18
C PRO A 30 -12.71 -13.94 24.52
N TYR A 31 -11.66 -13.48 23.85
CA TYR A 31 -10.31 -13.89 24.19
C TYR A 31 -9.86 -13.10 25.43
N ALA A 32 -9.40 -13.86 26.42
CA ALA A 32 -8.79 -13.37 27.63
C ALA A 32 -7.40 -12.82 27.30
N LEU A 33 -7.30 -11.54 26.92
CA LEU A 33 -6.01 -10.89 26.79
C LEU A 33 -5.52 -10.53 28.17
N LYS A 34 -4.42 -11.17 28.58
CA LYS A 34 -3.69 -10.82 29.78
C LYS A 34 -2.77 -9.67 29.39
N PHE A 35 -3.26 -8.44 29.53
CA PHE A 35 -2.39 -7.27 29.37
C PHE A 35 -1.26 -7.41 30.39
N LEU A 36 -0.02 -7.12 29.95
CA LEU A 36 1.27 -7.38 30.62
C LEU A 36 1.32 -7.38 32.17
N GLN A 37 0.42 -6.67 32.87
CA GLN A 37 0.23 -6.74 34.33
C GLN A 37 -1.24 -6.61 34.83
N PHE A 38 -2.25 -6.47 33.95
CA PHE A 38 -3.64 -6.16 34.36
C PHE A 38 -4.62 -7.30 34.10
N GLU A 39 -5.75 -7.23 34.81
CA GLU A 39 -6.86 -8.18 34.79
C GLU A 39 -7.32 -8.50 33.36
N SER A 40 -7.76 -9.74 33.14
CA SER A 40 -8.09 -10.21 31.81
C SER A 40 -9.38 -9.56 31.30
N ILE A 41 -9.24 -8.62 30.37
CA ILE A 41 -10.37 -8.04 29.67
C ILE A 41 -10.69 -8.93 28.48
N LYS A 42 -11.95 -9.37 28.47
CA LYS A 42 -12.57 -10.15 27.41
C LYS A 42 -12.81 -9.26 26.20
N ILE A 43 -11.93 -9.32 25.21
CA ILE A 43 -12.03 -8.51 23.99
C ILE A 43 -12.45 -9.41 22.82
N PRO A 44 -13.51 -9.07 22.07
CA PRO A 44 -13.91 -9.82 20.88
C PRO A 44 -12.85 -9.66 19.78
N ILE A 45 -12.62 -10.71 18.99
CA ILE A 45 -11.52 -10.72 18.02
C ILE A 45 -11.64 -9.61 16.96
N GLY A 46 -12.87 -9.19 16.63
CA GLY A 46 -13.12 -8.08 15.74
C GLY A 46 -12.48 -6.76 16.15
N VAL A 47 -12.45 -6.49 17.46
CA VAL A 47 -11.83 -5.27 18.01
C VAL A 47 -10.30 -5.38 17.90
N LEU A 48 -9.73 -6.56 18.10
CA LEU A 48 -8.29 -6.78 17.90
C LEU A 48 -7.89 -6.62 16.45
N LEU A 49 -8.75 -7.11 15.55
CA LEU A 49 -8.53 -7.07 14.12
C LEU A 49 -8.63 -5.64 13.59
N SER A 50 -9.56 -4.83 14.08
CA SER A 50 -9.66 -3.42 13.72
C SER A 50 -8.46 -2.60 14.22
N ILE A 51 -7.96 -2.88 15.44
CA ILE A 51 -6.74 -2.24 15.96
C ILE A 51 -5.52 -2.64 15.13
N SER A 52 -5.39 -3.93 14.78
CA SER A 52 -4.28 -4.44 13.96
C SER A 52 -4.27 -3.82 12.56
N VAL A 53 -5.42 -3.84 11.87
CA VAL A 53 -5.57 -3.25 10.54
C VAL A 53 -5.35 -1.73 10.60
N GLY A 54 -6.00 -1.04 11.54
CA GLY A 54 -5.86 0.41 11.71
C GLY A 54 -4.42 0.84 11.99
N SER A 55 -3.74 0.20 12.93
CA SER A 55 -2.32 0.47 13.21
C SER A 55 -1.42 0.11 12.02
N GLY A 56 -1.71 -0.98 11.32
CA GLY A 56 -1.01 -1.36 10.09
C GLY A 56 -1.13 -0.31 8.98
N PHE A 57 -2.31 0.27 8.77
CA PHE A 57 -2.50 1.38 7.81
C PHE A 57 -1.77 2.65 8.25
N ILE A 58 -1.83 2.99 9.54
CA ILE A 58 -1.12 4.15 10.10
C ILE A 58 0.39 3.97 9.89
N LEU A 59 0.98 2.86 10.33
CA LEU A 59 2.39 2.55 10.15
C LEU A 59 2.77 2.45 8.66
N GLY A 60 1.90 1.83 7.87
CA GLY A 60 2.03 1.70 6.42
C GLY A 60 2.12 3.05 5.69
N SER A 61 1.42 4.07 6.19
CA SER A 61 1.49 5.43 5.62
C SER A 61 2.88 6.07 5.76
N PHE A 62 3.67 5.63 6.74
CA PHE A 62 5.04 6.10 6.94
C PHE A 62 6.07 5.33 6.10
N VAL A 63 5.73 4.16 5.54
CA VAL A 63 6.63 3.37 4.67
C VAL A 63 7.24 4.18 3.52
N PRO A 64 6.49 4.99 2.73
CA PRO A 64 7.09 5.80 1.68
C PRO A 64 8.06 6.87 2.21
N LEU A 65 7.93 7.31 3.47
CA LEU A 65 8.85 8.25 4.10
C LEU A 65 10.24 7.61 4.32
N PHE A 66 10.28 6.30 4.59
CA PHE A 66 11.53 5.55 4.81
C PHE A 66 12.10 4.89 3.54
N PHE A 67 11.25 4.58 2.55
CA PHE A 67 11.64 3.84 1.33
C PHE A 67 11.49 4.66 0.04
N SER A 68 11.57 6.00 0.13
CA SER A 68 11.56 6.86 -1.06
C SER A 68 12.81 6.62 -1.92
N SER A 69 12.74 5.61 -2.80
CA SER A 69 13.63 5.49 -3.96
C SER A 69 13.42 6.73 -4.85
N PRO A 70 14.48 7.45 -5.25
CA PRO A 70 14.32 8.55 -6.17
C PRO A 70 13.75 8.00 -7.47
N LYS A 71 12.49 8.36 -7.79
CA LYS A 71 11.94 8.14 -9.13
C LYS A 71 12.90 8.81 -10.11
N LYS A 72 13.67 8.00 -10.87
CA LYS A 72 14.50 8.49 -11.96
C LYS A 72 13.56 9.15 -12.96
N SER A 73 13.50 10.47 -12.83
CA SER A 73 12.76 11.38 -13.68
C SER A 73 13.09 11.07 -15.13
N SER A 74 12.09 10.59 -15.86
CA SER A 74 12.12 10.39 -17.32
C SER A 74 12.21 11.73 -18.09
N ARG A 75 12.70 12.79 -17.45
CA ARG A 75 12.85 14.14 -17.98
C ARG A 75 14.22 14.37 -18.63
N ARG A 76 15.28 13.66 -18.19
CA ARG A 76 16.62 13.77 -18.82
C ARG A 76 16.66 13.28 -20.28
N ARG A 77 15.86 12.25 -20.61
CA ARG A 77 15.86 11.67 -21.96
C ARG A 77 15.20 12.57 -23.01
N LEU A 78 14.32 13.47 -22.60
CA LEU A 78 13.66 14.44 -23.49
C LEU A 78 14.56 15.66 -23.75
N GLU A 79 15.37 16.07 -22.77
CA GLU A 79 16.37 17.14 -22.97
C GLU A 79 17.50 16.70 -23.89
N GLU A 80 18.04 15.49 -23.73
CA GLU A 80 19.08 14.96 -24.64
C GLU A 80 18.58 14.91 -26.09
N MET A 81 17.37 14.40 -26.36
CA MET A 81 16.81 14.39 -27.73
C MET A 81 16.60 15.81 -28.30
N ASN A 82 16.20 16.79 -27.49
CA ASN A 82 16.04 18.17 -27.97
C ASN A 82 17.39 18.86 -28.22
N VAL A 83 18.42 18.56 -27.42
CA VAL A 83 19.76 19.14 -27.59
C VAL A 83 20.42 18.56 -28.84
N ASP A 84 20.32 17.25 -29.05
CA ASP A 84 20.89 16.58 -30.23
C ASP A 84 20.21 17.07 -31.53
N GLU A 85 18.87 17.19 -31.54
CA GLU A 85 18.12 17.69 -32.71
C GLU A 85 18.43 19.17 -33.00
N PHE A 86 18.67 19.99 -31.97
CA PHE A 86 19.02 21.39 -32.12
C PHE A 86 20.47 21.61 -32.61
N GLU A 87 21.41 20.77 -32.18
CA GLU A 87 22.80 20.77 -32.65
C GLU A 87 22.89 20.34 -34.13
N GLU A 88 22.19 19.27 -34.51
CA GLU A 88 22.17 18.76 -35.89
C GLU A 88 21.61 19.80 -36.86
N PHE A 89 20.51 20.46 -36.51
CA PHE A 89 19.91 21.53 -37.32
C PHE A 89 20.83 22.77 -37.48
N ASN A 90 21.69 23.06 -36.49
CA ASN A 90 22.66 24.15 -36.58
C ASN A 90 23.87 23.80 -37.44
N PHE A 91 24.30 22.54 -37.41
CA PHE A 91 25.43 22.06 -38.22
C PHE A 91 25.10 22.09 -39.71
N GLU A 92 23.87 21.74 -40.10
CA GLU A 92 23.44 21.68 -41.50
C GLU A 92 23.25 23.07 -42.16
N ARG A 93 23.19 24.14 -41.38
CA ARG A 93 23.07 25.53 -41.86
C ARG A 93 24.39 26.27 -42.07
N ARG A 94 25.54 25.71 -41.72
CA ARG A 94 26.87 26.34 -41.92
C ARG A 94 27.60 25.75 -43.11
#